data_AF-A0A2B2DPT3-F1
#
_entry.id   AF-A0A2B2DPT3-F1
#
_cell.length_a   1.000
_cell.length_b   1.000
_cell.length_c   1.000
_cell.angle_alpha   90.00
_cell.angle_beta   90.00
_cell.angle_gamma   90.00
#
_symmetry.space_group_name_H-M   'P 1'
#
loop_
_entity.id
_entity.type
_entity.pdbx_description
1 polymer ?
#
loop_
_entity_poly.entity_id
_entity_poly.type
_entity_poly.pdbx_seq_one_letter_code
_entity_poly.pdbx_strand_id
1 'polypeptide(L)' 'MPRINPSRSKLGRFLDKKGYSQSKLARQTGLNKNTITKVFIDSTYIPSGQTIKRIMNVLKTIDPKSKAEDFFDI' A
#
# COMPACT_ATOMS: atom_id res chain seq x y z
N MET A 1 6.45 9.00 -16.55
CA MET A 1 5.26 9.38 -15.74
C MET A 1 4.57 8.11 -15.25
N PRO A 2 4.08 8.02 -14.00
CA PRO A 2 3.37 6.83 -13.54
C PRO A 2 2.02 6.79 -14.27
N ARG A 3 1.81 5.76 -15.08
CA ARG A 3 0.53 5.49 -15.74
C ARG A 3 -0.50 5.21 -14.65
N ILE A 4 -1.51 6.08 -14.52
CA ILE A 4 -2.63 5.86 -13.60
C ILE A 4 -3.37 4.62 -14.11
N ASN A 5 -3.17 3.49 -13.46
CA ASN A 5 -3.86 2.25 -13.79
C ASN A 5 -5.22 2.27 -13.05
N PRO A 6 -6.36 2.12 -13.74
CA PRO A 6 -7.67 2.08 -13.07
C PRO A 6 -7.77 0.94 -12.04
N SER A 7 -7.02 -0.15 -12.23
CA SER A 7 -6.88 -1.27 -11.30
C SER A 7 -5.91 -1.00 -10.15
N ARG A 8 -5.89 0.22 -9.60
CA ARG A 8 -5.10 0.56 -8.39
C ARG A 8 -6.02 0.61 -7.18
N SER A 9 -5.60 -0.04 -6.10
CA SER A 9 -6.25 0.06 -4.79
C SER A 9 -6.16 1.48 -4.23
N LYS A 10 -6.92 1.78 -3.16
CA LYS A 10 -6.82 3.05 -2.42
C LYS A 10 -5.37 3.34 -2.03
N LEU A 11 -4.69 2.32 -1.51
CA LEU A 11 -3.26 2.38 -1.19
C LEU A 11 -2.38 2.66 -2.42
N GLY A 12 -2.57 1.91 -3.50
CA GLY A 12 -1.78 2.07 -4.73
C GLY A 12 -1.85 3.49 -5.27
N ARG A 13 -3.06 4.08 -5.29
CA ARG A 13 -3.28 5.48 -5.70
C ARG A 13 -2.58 6.47 -4.79
N PHE A 14 -2.62 6.26 -3.47
CA PHE A 14 -1.93 7.10 -2.50
C PHE A 14 -0.41 7.07 -2.70
N LEU A 15 0.15 5.87 -2.87
CA LEU A 15 1.58 5.69 -3.08
C LEU A 15 2.04 6.26 -4.42
N ASP A 16 1.27 6.06 -5.49
CA ASP A 16 1.55 6.66 -6.81
C ASP A 16 1.58 8.20 -6.71
N LYS A 17 0.66 8.83 -5.97
CA LYS A 17 0.65 10.29 -5.72
C LYS A 17 1.86 10.79 -4.93
N LYS A 18 2.41 9.96 -4.05
CA LYS A 18 3.61 10.28 -3.24
C LYS A 18 4.92 9.87 -3.95
N GLY A 19 4.87 9.39 -5.21
CA GLY A 19 6.04 8.94 -5.95
C GLY A 19 6.66 7.65 -5.38
N TYR A 20 5.88 6.83 -4.70
CA TYR A 20 6.33 5.67 -3.96
C TYR A 20 6.00 4.36 -4.69
N SER A 21 7.02 3.58 -5.07
CA SER A 21 6.84 2.38 -5.90
C SER A 21 6.57 1.11 -5.07
N GLN A 22 5.96 0.12 -5.72
CA GLN A 22 5.75 -1.23 -5.16
C GLN A 22 7.05 -1.87 -4.66
N SER A 23 8.14 -1.76 -5.44
CA SER A 23 9.45 -2.31 -5.07
C SER A 23 9.99 -1.67 -3.79
N LYS A 24 9.80 -0.36 -3.63
CA LYS A 24 10.22 0.38 -2.43
C LYS A 24 9.38 -0.06 -1.22
N LEU A 25 8.08 -0.28 -1.40
CA LEU A 25 7.20 -0.79 -0.35
C LEU A 25 7.59 -2.20 0.08
N ALA A 26 7.84 -3.09 -0.88
CA ALA A 26 8.28 -4.46 -0.60
C ALA A 26 9.57 -4.49 0.22
N ARG A 27 10.58 -3.69 -0.18
CA ARG A 27 11.86 -3.62 0.53
C ARG A 27 11.71 -3.10 1.97
N GLN A 28 10.90 -2.06 2.19
CA GLN A 28 10.74 -1.49 3.53
C GLN A 28 9.85 -2.33 4.45
N THR A 29 8.83 -2.98 3.91
CA THR A 29 7.91 -3.81 4.70
C THR A 29 8.44 -5.23 4.92
N GLY A 30 9.41 -5.68 4.11
CA GLY A 30 9.90 -7.06 4.10
C GLY A 30 8.84 -8.07 3.67
N LEU A 31 7.76 -7.61 3.01
CA LEU A 31 6.69 -8.46 2.53
C LEU A 31 7.04 -9.05 1.16
N ASN A 32 6.50 -10.23 0.88
CA ASN A 32 6.69 -10.84 -0.42
C ASN A 32 6.06 -9.97 -1.54
N LYS A 33 6.63 -10.08 -2.74
CA LYS A 33 6.20 -9.27 -3.90
C LYS A 33 4.75 -9.52 -4.29
N ASN A 34 4.24 -10.74 -4.10
CA ASN A 34 2.87 -11.11 -4.46
C ASN A 34 1.83 -10.40 -3.58
N THR A 35 2.06 -10.37 -2.27
CA THR A 35 1.25 -9.65 -1.28
C THR A 35 1.28 -8.16 -1.58
N ILE A 36 2.46 -7.58 -1.82
CA ILE A 36 2.58 -6.16 -2.18
C ILE A 36 1.81 -5.85 -3.46
N THR A 37 1.94 -6.70 -4.49
CA THR A 37 1.23 -6.53 -5.76
C THR A 37 -0.27 -6.51 -5.52
N LYS A 38 -0.81 -7.52 -4.80
CA LYS A 38 -2.25 -7.59 -4.44
C LYS A 38 -2.69 -6.33 -3.71
N VAL A 39 -2.03 -5.96 -2.63
CA VAL A 39 -2.37 -4.77 -1.84
C VAL A 39 -2.30 -3.47 -2.67
N PHE A 40 -1.46 -3.41 -3.71
CA PHE A 40 -1.32 -2.23 -4.55
C PHE A 40 -2.37 -2.12 -5.66
N ILE A 41 -2.90 -3.24 -6.15
CA ILE A 41 -3.82 -3.27 -7.31
C ILE A 41 -5.25 -3.64 -6.94
N ASP A 42 -5.42 -4.50 -5.94
CA ASP A 42 -6.70 -5.05 -5.55
C ASP A 42 -7.27 -4.23 -4.38
N SER A 43 -8.38 -3.55 -4.62
CA SER A 43 -9.08 -2.76 -3.60
C SER A 43 -9.95 -3.61 -2.66
N THR A 44 -10.29 -4.84 -3.03
CA THR A 44 -11.10 -5.74 -2.20
C THR A 44 -10.24 -6.68 -1.36
N TYR A 45 -8.95 -6.77 -1.67
CA TYR A 45 -8.02 -7.55 -0.88
C TYR A 45 -7.80 -6.94 0.51
N ILE A 46 -8.26 -7.67 1.53
CA ILE A 46 -8.00 -7.34 2.94
C ILE A 46 -6.83 -8.21 3.43
N PRO A 47 -5.63 -7.63 3.64
CA PRO A 47 -4.49 -8.36 4.17
C PRO A 47 -4.67 -8.69 5.67
N SER A 48 -3.85 -9.61 6.18
CA SER A 48 -3.83 -9.92 7.62
C SER A 48 -3.44 -8.71 8.45
N GLY A 49 -3.89 -8.65 9.71
CA GLY A 49 -3.57 -7.55 10.62
C GLY A 49 -2.05 -7.30 10.80
N GLN A 50 -1.23 -8.35 10.76
CA GLN A 50 0.23 -8.22 10.78
C GLN A 50 0.77 -7.51 9.54
N THR A 51 0.22 -7.83 8.37
CA THR A 51 0.59 -7.21 7.09
C THR A 51 0.17 -5.74 7.07
N ILE A 52 -1.06 -5.45 7.51
CA ILE A 52 -1.56 -4.08 7.68
C ILE A 52 -0.63 -3.29 8.58
N LYS A 53 -0.27 -3.82 9.77
CA LYS A 53 0.64 -3.14 10.71
C LYS A 53 1.99 -2.80 10.07
N ARG A 54 2.61 -3.73 9.33
CA ARG A 54 3.89 -3.48 8.64
C ARG A 54 3.77 -2.39 7.57
N ILE A 55 2.70 -2.43 6.78
CA ILE A 55 2.44 -1.42 5.76
C ILE A 55 2.21 -0.06 6.43
N MET A 56 1.34 0.02 7.43
CA MET A 56 1.03 1.27 8.14
C MET A 56 2.26 1.89 8.79
N ASN A 57 3.18 1.09 9.34
CA ASN A 57 4.44 1.61 9.87
C ASN A 57 5.23 2.37 8.80
N VAL A 58 5.29 1.84 7.56
CA VAL A 58 5.94 2.53 6.44
C VAL A 58 5.13 3.75 6.02
N LEU A 59 3.81 3.64 5.88
CA LEU A 59 2.96 4.77 5.47
C LEU A 59 3.05 5.95 6.43
N LYS A 60 3.13 5.69 7.74
CA LYS A 60 3.30 6.74 8.76
C LYS A 60 4.63 7.49 8.65
N THR A 61 5.66 6.89 8.05
CA THR A 61 6.92 7.61 7.74
C THR A 61 6.76 8.57 6.55
N ILE A 62 5.81 8.30 5.66
CA ILE A 62 5.52 9.11 4.47
C ILE A 62 4.50 10.19 4.81
N ASP A 63 3.47 9.82 5.58
CA ASP A 63 2.39 10.68 6.01
C ASP A 63 1.87 10.21 7.39
N PRO A 64 2.25 10.90 8.49
CA PRO A 64 1.92 10.50 9.86
C PRO A 64 0.41 10.43 10.15
N LYS A 65 -0.43 11.09 9.34
CA LYS A 65 -1.88 11.11 9.52
C LYS A 65 -2.58 9.88 8.93
N SER A 66 -1.84 9.04 8.21
CA SER A 66 -2.35 7.82 7.56
C SER A 66 -2.99 6.86 8.56
N LYS A 67 -4.24 6.47 8.32
CA LYS A 67 -4.98 5.43 9.05
C LYS A 67 -5.19 4.18 8.20
N ALA A 68 -5.44 3.06 8.86
CA ALA A 68 -5.66 1.79 8.14
C ALA A 68 -6.98 1.83 7.35
N GLU A 69 -8.03 2.42 7.93
CA GLU A 69 -9.34 2.59 7.30
C GLU A 69 -9.29 3.43 6.00
N ASP A 70 -8.27 4.27 5.82
CA ASP A 70 -8.08 5.06 4.60
C ASP A 70 -7.76 4.17 3.38
N PHE A 71 -7.22 2.98 3.63
CA PHE A 71 -6.65 2.09 2.61
C PHE A 71 -7.31 0.72 2.54
N PHE A 72 -7.79 0.22 3.68
CA PHE A 72 -8.38 -1.12 3.82
C PHE A 72 -9.77 -0.99 4.42
N ASP A 73 -10.74 -1.70 3.86
CA ASP A 73 -12.12 -1.72 4.36
C ASP A 73 -12.22 -2.69 5.55
N ILE A 74 -11.79 -2.25 6.74
CA ILE A 74 -11.73 -3.02 8.01
C ILE A 74 -12.59 -2.42 9.11
#